data_AF-A0A8H3DJZ8-F1
#
_entry.id   AF-A0A8H3DJZ8-F1
#
_cell.length_a   1.000
_cell.length_b   1.000
_cell.length_c   1.000
_cell.angle_alpha   90.00
_cell.angle_beta   90.00
_cell.angle_gamma   90.00
#
_symmetry.space_group_name_H-M   'P 1'
#
loop_
_entity.id
_entity.type
_entity.pdbx_description
1 polymer ?
#
loop_
_entity_poly.entity_id
_entity_poly.type
_entity_poly.pdbx_seq_one_letter_code
_entity_poly.pdbx_strand_id
1 'polypeptide(L)'
;MFDDSSHHIWGPPDLPSYLKNVYDLKPIVGTPSDEEIIGIHAVIRVANKVADVQGIGDPKLLPQLLEYLFEVQMAKYQSRYLGAMFPESFTYTPPSLPVHVEVRLESITGAPSDEEIGKVHEATRSYQQFANADAKSTHKTTLISFVFDLKTFSSVVI
;
A
#
# COMPACT_ATOMS: atom_id res chain seq x y z
N MET A 1 2.07 16.49 -29.59
CA MET A 1 0.64 16.62 -29.29
C MET A 1 0.23 15.28 -28.71
N PHE A 2 0.36 15.13 -27.39
CA PHE A 2 -0.05 13.91 -26.70
C PHE A 2 -1.51 14.14 -26.29
N ASP A 3 -2.39 13.35 -26.88
CA ASP A 3 -3.78 13.22 -26.48
C ASP A 3 -3.77 12.39 -25.18
N ASP A 4 -3.74 13.06 -24.03
CA ASP A 4 -3.75 12.42 -22.72
C ASP A 4 -5.03 12.81 -21.98
N SER A 5 -6.09 12.05 -22.21
CA SER A 5 -7.36 12.17 -21.49
C SER A 5 -7.98 10.81 -21.25
N SER A 6 -7.13 9.79 -21.04
CA SER A 6 -7.56 8.55 -20.42
C SER A 6 -7.55 8.77 -18.91
N HIS A 7 -8.58 9.41 -18.36
CA HIS A 7 -8.75 9.40 -16.91
C HIS A 7 -8.86 7.95 -16.47
N HIS A 8 -7.83 7.44 -15.78
CA HIS A 8 -7.89 6.12 -15.19
C HIS A 8 -9.09 6.07 -14.24
N ILE A 9 -9.77 4.92 -14.18
CA ILE A 9 -11.01 4.73 -13.41
C ILE A 9 -10.78 3.56 -12.46
N TRP A 10 -10.92 3.83 -11.16
CA TRP A 10 -10.78 2.82 -10.12
C TRP A 10 -12.17 2.34 -9.72
N GLY A 11 -12.54 1.15 -10.20
CA GLY A 11 -13.83 0.52 -9.91
C GLY A 11 -13.82 -0.24 -8.57
N PRO A 12 -14.78 0.03 -7.66
CA PRO A 12 -14.88 -0.73 -6.41
C PRO A 12 -15.38 -2.16 -6.67
N PRO A 13 -15.08 -3.11 -5.78
CA PRO A 13 -15.69 -4.44 -5.83
C PRO A 13 -17.20 -4.38 -5.56
N ASP A 14 -17.91 -5.42 -6.00
CA ASP A 14 -19.35 -5.53 -5.77
C ASP A 14 -19.67 -5.63 -4.27
N LEU A 15 -20.38 -4.62 -3.76
CA LEU A 15 -20.73 -4.55 -2.35
C LEU A 15 -22.09 -5.20 -2.06
N PRO A 16 -22.18 -6.06 -1.03
CA PRO A 16 -23.45 -6.43 -0.41
C PRO A 16 -24.23 -5.21 0.10
N SER A 17 -25.56 -5.31 0.16
CA SER A 17 -26.44 -4.23 0.59
C SER A 17 -26.11 -3.67 1.98
N TYR A 18 -25.73 -4.54 2.92
CA TYR A 18 -25.36 -4.11 4.27
C TYR A 18 -24.10 -3.23 4.31
N LEU A 19 -23.19 -3.36 3.33
CA LEU A 19 -22.02 -2.48 3.20
C LEU A 19 -22.33 -1.21 2.42
N LYS A 20 -23.22 -1.26 1.41
CA LYS A 20 -23.69 -0.07 0.69
C LYS A 20 -24.35 0.95 1.62
N ASN A 21 -25.01 0.48 2.68
CA ASN A 21 -25.60 1.33 3.71
C ASN A 21 -24.55 2.03 4.60
N VAL A 22 -23.31 1.53 4.65
CA VAL A 22 -22.20 2.18 5.36
C VAL A 22 -21.64 3.31 4.51
N TYR A 23 -21.29 2.98 3.27
CA TYR A 23 -20.84 3.92 2.26
C TYR A 23 -21.03 3.29 0.88
N ASP A 24 -21.70 3.99 -0.02
CA ASP A 24 -21.89 3.55 -1.39
C ASP A 24 -20.63 3.88 -2.20
N LEU A 25 -19.72 2.91 -2.31
CA LEU A 25 -18.49 3.09 -3.09
C LEU A 25 -18.85 3.24 -4.57
N LYS A 26 -18.37 4.33 -5.15
CA LYS A 26 -18.52 4.64 -6.58
C LYS A 26 -17.18 4.56 -7.28
N PRO A 27 -17.16 4.30 -8.60
CA PRO A 27 -15.94 4.44 -9.38
C PRO A 27 -15.33 5.82 -9.17
N ILE A 28 -14.03 5.85 -8.86
CA ILE A 28 -13.27 7.08 -8.70
C ILE A 28 -12.68 7.43 -10.07
N VAL A 29 -12.76 8.71 -10.45
CA VAL A 29 -12.21 9.22 -11.71
C VAL A 29 -11.23 10.34 -11.41
N GLY A 30 -10.00 10.22 -11.92
CA GLY A 30 -8.95 11.20 -11.64
C GLY A 30 -8.34 11.05 -10.24
N THR A 31 -7.96 12.16 -9.60
CA THR A 31 -7.27 12.12 -8.31
C THR A 31 -8.24 11.78 -7.18
N PRO A 32 -7.97 10.71 -6.39
CA PRO A 32 -8.83 10.36 -5.26
C PRO A 32 -8.85 11.44 -4.17
N SER A 33 -10.06 11.78 -3.73
CA SER A 33 -10.30 12.69 -2.61
C SER A 33 -10.06 12.02 -1.25
N ASP A 34 -9.93 12.84 -0.21
CA ASP A 34 -9.86 12.34 1.17
C ASP A 34 -11.16 11.62 1.58
N GLU A 35 -12.32 12.14 1.15
CA GLU A 35 -13.64 11.57 1.45
C GLU A 35 -13.84 10.18 0.85
N GLU A 36 -13.42 9.97 -0.40
CA GLU A 36 -13.48 8.66 -1.06
C GLU A 36 -12.63 7.61 -0.33
N ILE A 37 -11.41 7.98 0.07
CA ILE A 37 -10.53 7.08 0.84
C ILE A 37 -11.10 6.77 2.22
N ILE A 38 -11.68 7.77 2.90
CA ILE A 38 -12.37 7.57 4.18
C ILE A 38 -13.55 6.61 4.01
N GLY A 39 -14.31 6.74 2.92
CA GLY A 39 -15.42 5.84 2.57
C GLY A 39 -14.96 4.39 2.42
N ILE A 40 -13.86 4.16 1.70
CA ILE A 40 -13.27 2.81 1.53
C ILE A 40 -12.86 2.23 2.89
N HIS A 41 -12.19 3.02 3.75
CA HIS A 41 -11.84 2.58 5.10
C HIS A 41 -13.06 2.23 5.96
N ALA A 42 -14.14 3.00 5.86
CA ALA A 42 -15.38 2.73 6.59
C ALA A 42 -15.98 1.37 6.19
N VAL A 43 -16.03 1.07 4.88
CA VAL A 43 -16.52 -0.20 4.35
C VAL A 43 -15.64 -1.36 4.79
N ILE A 44 -14.31 -1.26 4.66
CA ILE A 44 -13.35 -2.28 5.12
C ILE A 44 -13.53 -2.57 6.62
N ARG A 45 -13.71 -1.53 7.43
CA ARG A 45 -13.88 -1.67 8.88
C ARG A 45 -15.11 -2.50 9.22
N VAL A 46 -16.21 -2.29 8.51
CA VAL A 46 -17.43 -3.08 8.72
C VAL A 46 -17.24 -4.47 8.15
N ALA A 47 -16.76 -4.62 6.92
CA ALA A 47 -16.48 -5.92 6.29
C ALA A 47 -15.62 -6.82 7.19
N ASN A 48 -14.56 -6.28 7.80
CA ASN A 48 -13.68 -7.01 8.70
C ASN A 48 -14.39 -7.49 9.98
N LYS A 49 -15.33 -6.71 10.52
CA LYS A 49 -16.16 -7.14 11.67
C LYS A 49 -17.14 -8.25 11.32
N VAL A 50 -17.61 -8.31 10.07
CA VAL A 50 -18.56 -9.34 9.61
C VAL A 50 -17.85 -10.60 9.12
N ALA A 51 -16.58 -10.50 8.70
CA ALA A 51 -15.77 -11.63 8.28
C ALA A 51 -15.63 -12.73 9.36
N ASP A 52 -15.67 -12.33 10.63
CA ASP A 52 -15.64 -13.24 11.78
C ASP A 52 -16.97 -13.99 12.01
N VAL A 53 -18.04 -13.62 11.31
CA VAL A 53 -19.36 -14.25 11.43
C VAL A 53 -19.52 -15.34 10.37
N GLN A 54 -19.55 -16.61 10.81
CA GLN A 54 -19.71 -17.76 9.92
C GLN A 54 -20.97 -17.64 9.04
N GLY A 55 -20.78 -17.70 7.72
CA GLY A 55 -21.86 -17.78 6.74
C GLY A 55 -22.42 -16.45 6.22
N ILE A 56 -21.88 -15.30 6.65
CA ILE A 56 -22.36 -13.98 6.19
C ILE A 56 -21.41 -13.31 5.17
N GLY A 57 -20.10 -13.51 5.34
CA GLY A 57 -19.08 -12.86 4.50
C GLY A 57 -18.69 -13.69 3.27
N ASP A 58 -18.58 -13.03 2.11
CA ASP A 58 -17.77 -13.57 1.02
C ASP A 58 -16.29 -13.48 1.43
N PRO A 59 -15.57 -14.62 1.53
CA PRO A 59 -14.16 -14.61 1.94
C PRO A 59 -13.25 -13.84 0.97
N LYS A 60 -13.70 -13.56 -0.26
CA LYS A 60 -12.94 -12.80 -1.26
C LYS A 60 -13.12 -11.28 -1.15
N LEU A 61 -14.19 -10.83 -0.52
CA LEU A 61 -14.57 -9.41 -0.52
C LEU A 61 -13.57 -8.54 0.25
N LEU A 62 -13.13 -8.98 1.43
CA LEU A 62 -12.17 -8.20 2.24
C LEU A 62 -10.82 -8.05 1.52
N PRO A 63 -10.21 -9.11 0.94
CA PRO A 63 -9.04 -8.96 0.07
C PRO A 63 -9.24 -7.98 -1.08
N GLN A 64 -10.37 -8.07 -1.81
CA GLN A 64 -10.67 -7.16 -2.93
C GLN A 64 -10.80 -5.70 -2.50
N LEU A 65 -11.40 -5.44 -1.33
CA LEU A 65 -11.48 -4.10 -0.78
C LEU A 65 -10.11 -3.54 -0.38
N LEU A 66 -9.22 -4.38 0.14
CA LEU A 66 -7.85 -3.98 0.50
C LEU A 66 -7.01 -3.69 -0.74
N GLU A 67 -7.15 -4.49 -1.79
CA GLU A 67 -6.52 -4.25 -3.09
C GLU A 67 -7.02 -2.94 -3.70
N TYR A 68 -8.34 -2.72 -3.71
CA TYR A 68 -8.93 -1.47 -4.15
C TYR A 68 -8.42 -0.24 -3.38
N LEU A 69 -8.35 -0.33 -2.05
CA LEU A 69 -7.79 0.74 -1.21
C LEU A 69 -6.33 1.03 -1.59
N PHE A 70 -5.52 -0.02 -1.81
CA PHE A 70 -4.13 0.13 -2.18
C PHE A 70 -3.99 0.88 -3.51
N GLU A 71 -4.72 0.47 -4.56
CA GLU A 71 -4.70 1.14 -5.86
C GLU A 71 -5.11 2.61 -5.78
N VAL A 72 -6.17 2.91 -5.02
CA VAL A 72 -6.66 4.29 -4.83
C VAL A 72 -5.65 5.13 -4.05
N GLN A 73 -5.05 4.59 -2.99
CA GLN A 73 -3.99 5.29 -2.25
C GLN A 73 -2.76 5.54 -3.11
N MET A 74 -2.42 4.58 -3.98
CA MET A 74 -1.36 4.72 -4.96
C MET A 74 -1.66 5.83 -5.96
N ALA A 75 -2.86 5.87 -6.53
CA ALA A 75 -3.26 6.93 -7.47
C ALA A 75 -3.15 8.34 -6.87
N LYS A 76 -3.50 8.48 -5.58
CA LYS A 76 -3.36 9.74 -4.85
C LYS A 76 -1.91 10.07 -4.51
N TYR A 77 -1.10 9.07 -4.19
CA TYR A 77 0.34 9.26 -4.00
C TYR A 77 0.98 9.72 -5.32
N GLN A 78 0.67 9.04 -6.41
CA GLN A 78 1.09 9.38 -7.76
C GLN A 78 0.69 10.82 -8.13
N SER A 79 -0.56 11.23 -7.93
CA SER A 79 -0.96 12.61 -8.26
C SER A 79 -0.22 13.67 -7.43
N ARG A 80 0.12 13.37 -6.17
CA ARG A 80 0.87 14.28 -5.29
C ARG A 80 2.36 14.35 -5.62
N TYR A 81 2.97 13.25 -6.04
CA TYR A 81 4.44 13.13 -6.13
C TYR A 81 4.98 12.85 -7.54
N LEU A 82 4.20 12.29 -8.48
CA LEU A 82 4.63 12.13 -9.89
C LEU A 82 4.38 13.39 -10.74
N GLY A 83 3.38 14.21 -10.40
CA GLY A 83 3.14 15.49 -11.09
C GLY A 83 4.27 16.51 -10.89
N ALA A 84 5.05 16.37 -9.82
CA ALA A 84 6.30 17.06 -9.61
C ALA A 84 7.43 16.12 -10.06
N MET A 85 7.86 16.26 -11.31
CA MET A 85 8.95 15.51 -11.96
C MET A 85 9.73 14.58 -11.03
N PHE A 86 9.57 13.26 -11.19
CA PHE A 86 10.58 12.34 -10.67
C PHE A 86 11.92 12.76 -11.26
N PRO A 87 12.97 13.06 -10.45
CA PRO A 87 14.30 13.00 -10.99
C PRO A 87 14.48 11.59 -11.56
N GLU A 88 15.10 11.48 -12.75
CA GLU A 88 15.31 10.23 -13.49
C GLU A 88 15.95 9.10 -12.64
N SER A 89 16.43 9.44 -11.44
CA SER A 89 16.83 8.52 -10.39
C SER A 89 16.37 9.00 -9.00
N PHE A 90 15.59 8.16 -8.29
CA PHE A 90 15.34 8.32 -6.86
C PHE A 90 16.25 7.35 -6.11
N THR A 91 17.05 7.84 -5.15
CA THR A 91 17.92 7.01 -4.32
C THR A 91 17.26 6.77 -2.97
N TYR A 92 16.85 5.53 -2.73
CA TYR A 92 16.33 5.07 -1.45
C TYR A 92 17.48 4.70 -0.53
N THR A 93 17.73 5.52 0.48
CA THR A 93 18.72 5.20 1.51
C THR A 93 18.05 4.42 2.65
N PRO A 94 18.44 3.16 2.90
CA PRO A 94 17.86 2.36 3.97
C PRO A 94 18.20 2.96 5.33
N PRO A 95 17.30 2.85 6.33
CA PRO A 95 17.59 3.27 7.69
C PRO A 95 18.68 2.39 8.31
N SER A 96 19.39 2.93 9.31
CA SER A 96 20.36 2.14 10.07
C SER A 96 19.65 0.97 10.75
N LEU A 97 20.00 -0.25 10.33
CA LEU A 97 19.45 -1.46 10.91
C LEU A 97 20.08 -1.75 12.29
N PRO A 98 19.32 -2.33 13.22
CA PRO A 98 19.88 -2.80 14.49
C PRO A 98 20.98 -3.85 14.27
N VAL A 99 21.94 -3.91 15.18
CA VAL A 99 23.10 -4.83 15.14
C VAL A 99 22.72 -6.32 14.99
N HIS A 100 21.50 -6.70 15.38
CA HIS A 100 21.00 -8.09 15.29
C HIS A 100 20.39 -8.46 13.94
N VAL A 101 20.26 -7.52 13.00
CA VAL A 101 19.85 -7.82 11.62
C VAL A 101 21.11 -7.95 10.77
N GLU A 102 21.46 -9.19 10.40
CA GLU A 102 22.68 -9.48 9.63
C GLU A 102 22.60 -9.05 8.16
N VAL A 103 21.38 -8.85 7.66
CA VAL A 103 21.13 -8.40 6.28
C VAL A 103 21.53 -6.94 6.14
N ARG A 104 22.43 -6.67 5.19
CA ARG A 104 22.83 -5.32 4.81
C ARG A 104 21.99 -4.84 3.65
N LEU A 105 21.26 -3.75 3.88
CA LEU A 105 20.54 -3.04 2.82
C LEU A 105 21.45 -1.94 2.28
N GLU A 106 21.54 -1.86 0.95
CA GLU A 106 22.28 -0.82 0.24
C GLU A 106 21.32 0.26 -0.28
N SER A 107 21.87 1.42 -0.66
CA SER A 107 21.04 2.46 -1.25
C SER A 107 20.64 2.07 -2.67
N ILE A 108 19.33 1.99 -2.93
CA ILE A 108 18.80 1.58 -4.24
C ILE A 108 18.52 2.84 -5.04
N THR A 109 19.07 2.96 -6.24
CA THR A 109 18.86 4.11 -7.12
C THR A 109 18.06 3.69 -8.37
N GLY A 110 16.88 4.26 -8.55
CA GLY A 110 15.97 3.85 -9.63
C GLY A 110 15.15 2.61 -9.28
N ALA A 111 14.89 1.75 -10.27
CA ALA A 111 14.07 0.55 -10.09
C ALA A 111 14.78 -0.54 -9.28
N PRO A 112 14.19 -1.00 -8.16
CA PRO A 112 14.75 -2.08 -7.38
C PRO A 112 14.67 -3.38 -8.18
N SER A 113 15.75 -4.14 -8.18
CA SER A 113 15.82 -5.50 -8.70
C SER A 113 15.17 -6.51 -7.74
N ASP A 114 14.83 -7.69 -8.26
CA ASP A 114 14.27 -8.79 -7.44
C ASP A 114 15.19 -9.20 -6.29
N GLU A 115 16.52 -9.11 -6.47
CA GLU A 115 17.50 -9.38 -5.41
C GLU A 115 17.45 -8.33 -4.31
N GLU A 116 17.36 -7.05 -4.67
CA GLU A 116 17.23 -5.95 -3.72
C GLU A 116 15.90 -6.04 -2.95
N ILE A 117 14.81 -6.38 -3.63
CA ILE A 117 13.50 -6.67 -3.01
C ILE A 117 13.63 -7.85 -2.04
N GLY A 118 14.32 -8.93 -2.44
CA GLY A 118 14.59 -10.10 -1.62
C GLY A 118 15.32 -9.77 -0.31
N LYS A 119 16.38 -8.95 -0.38
CA LYS A 119 17.13 -8.48 0.80
C LYS A 119 16.26 -7.68 1.76
N VAL A 120 15.40 -6.81 1.22
CA VAL A 120 14.46 -6.01 2.04
C VAL A 120 13.46 -6.91 2.77
N HIS A 121 12.95 -7.94 2.09
CA HIS A 121 12.05 -8.93 2.70
C HIS A 121 12.74 -9.72 3.82
N GLU A 122 13.99 -10.13 3.60
CA GLU A 122 14.78 -10.85 4.60
C GLU A 122 15.06 -9.99 5.83
N ALA A 123 15.50 -8.74 5.63
CA ALA A 123 15.72 -7.77 6.70
C ALA A 123 14.43 -7.52 7.49
N THR A 124 13.29 -7.38 6.80
CA THR A 124 11.97 -7.19 7.43
C THR A 124 11.58 -8.40 8.27
N ARG A 125 11.77 -9.63 7.75
CA ARG A 125 11.46 -10.86 8.48
C ARG A 125 12.33 -11.02 9.71
N SER A 126 13.65 -10.80 9.58
CA SER A 126 14.59 -10.83 10.70
C SER A 126 14.16 -9.82 11.77
N TYR A 127 13.89 -8.58 11.38
CA TYR A 127 13.42 -7.54 12.28
C TYR A 127 12.10 -7.90 12.98
N GLN A 128 11.12 -8.48 12.26
CA GLN A 128 9.85 -8.92 12.84
C GLN A 128 10.02 -10.04 13.87
N GLN A 129 10.93 -10.99 13.62
CA GLN A 129 11.23 -12.07 14.57
C GLN A 129 11.76 -11.53 15.90
N PHE A 130 12.56 -10.45 15.87
CA PHE A 130 13.07 -9.79 17.08
C PHE A 130 12.07 -8.81 17.71
N ALA A 131 11.27 -8.11 16.91
CA ALA A 131 10.32 -7.13 17.42
C ALA A 131 9.06 -7.75 18.05
N ASN A 132 8.92 -9.09 17.98
CA ASN A 132 8.01 -9.88 18.79
C ASN A 132 8.59 -10.19 20.20
N ALA A 133 9.89 -9.97 20.41
CA ALA A 133 10.58 -10.13 21.68
C ALA A 133 10.74 -8.81 22.47
N ASP A 134 10.77 -7.65 21.79
CA ASP A 134 10.86 -6.35 22.47
C ASP A 134 10.02 -5.26 21.78
N ALA A 135 8.98 -4.79 22.48
CA ALA A 135 8.03 -3.79 22.00
C ALA A 135 8.56 -2.37 22.22
N LYS A 136 9.33 -1.83 21.26
CA LYS A 136 9.51 -0.37 21.12
C LYS A 136 9.02 0.11 19.75
N SER A 137 7.98 0.95 19.78
CA SER A 137 7.06 1.20 18.68
C SER A 137 7.56 2.15 17.58
N THR A 138 8.81 2.63 17.63
CA THR A 138 9.30 3.66 16.69
C THR A 138 9.99 3.08 15.47
N HIS A 139 10.73 1.98 15.63
CA HIS A 139 11.52 1.37 14.54
C HIS A 139 10.66 0.50 13.61
N LYS A 140 9.52 -0.02 14.12
CA LYS A 140 8.50 -0.71 13.29
C LYS A 140 7.93 0.21 12.22
N THR A 141 7.64 1.47 12.57
CA THR A 141 7.00 2.43 11.67
C THR A 141 7.91 2.81 10.49
N THR A 142 9.21 3.04 10.76
CA THR A 142 10.19 3.41 9.72
C THR A 142 10.44 2.27 8.72
N LEU A 143 10.49 1.02 9.17
CA LEU A 143 10.64 -0.13 8.26
C LEU A 143 9.36 -0.41 7.48
N ILE A 144 8.18 -0.21 8.07
CA ILE A 144 6.90 -0.30 7.35
C ILE A 144 6.82 0.77 6.25
N SER A 145 7.27 2.00 6.53
CA SER A 145 7.37 3.07 5.53
C SER A 145 8.33 2.68 4.40
N PHE A 146 9.52 2.17 4.73
CA PHE A 146 10.50 1.75 3.72
C PHE A 146 10.01 0.59 2.83
N VAL A 147 9.31 -0.38 3.41
CA VAL A 147 8.67 -1.48 2.66
C VAL A 147 7.51 -0.96 1.80
N PHE A 148 6.75 0.02 2.30
CA PHE A 148 5.70 0.67 1.53
C PHE A 148 6.30 1.42 0.34
N ASP A 149 7.33 2.24 0.56
CA ASP A 149 8.01 3.01 -0.48
C ASP A 149 8.61 2.11 -1.58
N LEU A 150 9.18 0.96 -1.22
CA LEU A 150 9.72 -0.01 -2.18
C LEU A 150 8.64 -0.74 -2.97
N LYS A 151 7.54 -1.12 -2.32
CA LYS A 151 6.37 -1.70 -3.02
C LYS A 151 5.71 -0.69 -3.95
N THR A 152 5.61 0.56 -3.51
CA THR A 152 5.12 1.69 -4.32
C THR A 152 5.97 1.85 -5.59
N PHE A 153 7.29 1.73 -5.53
CA PHE A 153 8.13 1.84 -6.73
C PHE A 153 8.02 0.63 -7.66
N SER A 154 7.97 -0.60 -7.11
CA SER A 154 7.81 -1.82 -7.91
C SER A 154 6.50 -1.84 -8.71
N SER A 155 5.42 -1.27 -8.17
CA SER A 155 4.15 -1.11 -8.88
C SER A 155 4.08 0.07 -9.87
N VAL A 156 5.07 0.99 -9.84
CA VAL A 156 5.13 2.16 -10.74
C VAL A 156 5.98 1.87 -11.99
N VAL A 157 6.79 0.80 -11.99
CA VAL A 157 7.73 0.46 -13.08
C VAL A 157 7.24 -0.68 -13.99
N ILE A 158 5.99 -1.13 -13.83
CA ILE A 158 5.37 -2.14 -14.72
C ILE A 158 4.20 -1.52 -15.48
#